data_AF-A0A1B9FTW4-F1
#
_entry.id   AF-A0A1B9FTW4-F1
#
_cell.length_a   1.000
_cell.length_b   1.000
_cell.length_c   1.000
_cell.angle_alpha   90.00
_cell.angle_beta   90.00
_cell.angle_gamma   90.00
#
_symmetry.space_group_name_H-M   'P 1'
#
loop_
_entity.id
_entity.type
_entity.pdbx_description
1 polymer ?
#
loop_
_entity_poly.entity_id
_entity_poly.type
_entity_poly.pdbx_seq_one_letter_code
_entity_poly.pdbx_strand_id
1 'polypeptide(L)'
;MATTPTMDEYRQILKSRDEHIRESWIKAMEARLVREELQKCYRGEGVNHLQNCKDLAEKYAGMIRENKVGHPFSQSIICGFSSKEGREEKAEVREREG
;
A
#
# COMPACT_ATOMS: atom_id res chain seq x y z
N MET A 1 -20.36 21.59 14.69
CA MET A 1 -21.56 21.97 13.90
C MET A 1 -21.68 20.93 12.80
N ALA A 2 -22.74 20.12 12.78
CA ALA A 2 -22.92 19.07 11.79
C ALA A 2 -23.42 19.69 10.48
N THR A 3 -22.52 19.86 9.51
CA THR A 3 -22.90 20.27 8.16
C THR A 3 -23.55 19.06 7.48
N THR A 4 -24.88 19.01 7.46
CA THR A 4 -25.61 18.07 6.61
C THR A 4 -25.43 18.49 5.16
N PRO A 5 -24.80 17.68 4.29
CA PRO A 5 -24.55 18.07 2.91
C PRO A 5 -25.88 18.20 2.16
N THR A 6 -25.93 19.16 1.24
CA THR A 6 -27.02 19.26 0.28
C THR A 6 -27.01 18.05 -0.66
N MET A 7 -28.15 17.75 -1.31
CA MET A 7 -28.27 16.53 -2.12
C MET A 7 -27.24 16.43 -3.26
N ASP A 8 -26.80 17.56 -3.82
CA ASP A 8 -25.82 17.58 -4.91
C ASP A 8 -24.37 17.43 -4.41
N GLU A 9 -24.04 18.02 -3.27
CA GLU A 9 -22.75 17.77 -2.58
C GLU A 9 -22.63 16.30 -2.18
N TYR A 10 -23.72 15.69 -1.69
CA TYR A 10 -23.75 14.27 -1.36
C TYR A 10 -23.45 13.39 -2.58
N ARG A 11 -24.04 13.71 -3.74
CA ARG A 11 -23.75 13.00 -5.00
C ARG A 11 -22.29 13.12 -5.42
N GLN A 12 -21.67 14.30 -5.25
CA GLN A 12 -20.25 14.50 -5.56
C GLN A 12 -19.34 13.70 -4.62
N ILE A 13 -19.65 13.68 -3.32
CA ILE A 13 -18.91 12.90 -2.33
C ILE A 13 -18.96 11.40 -2.66
N LEU A 14 -20.12 10.87 -3.06
CA LEU A 14 -20.25 9.48 -3.47
C LEU A 14 -19.41 9.16 -4.71
N LYS A 15 -19.47 10.00 -5.74
CA LYS A 15 -18.65 9.82 -6.95
C LYS A 15 -17.15 9.80 -6.65
N SER A 16 -16.67 10.76 -5.86
CA SER A 16 -15.26 10.83 -5.45
C SER A 16 -14.82 9.59 -4.66
N ARG A 17 -15.69 9.06 -3.80
CA ARG A 17 -15.42 7.81 -3.07
C ARG A 17 -15.33 6.61 -4.00
N ASP A 18 -16.27 6.49 -4.95
CA ASP A 18 -16.30 5.38 -5.90
C ASP A 18 -15.06 5.39 -6.82
N GLU A 19 -14.65 6.57 -7.28
CA GLU A 19 -13.42 6.77 -8.06
C GLU A 19 -12.18 6.36 -7.26
N HIS A 20 -12.07 6.81 -6.01
CA HIS A 20 -10.97 6.45 -5.13
C HIS A 20 -10.88 4.94 -4.87
N ILE A 21 -12.03 4.28 -4.65
CA ILE A 21 -12.11 2.83 -4.49
C ILE A 21 -11.64 2.14 -5.76
N ARG A 22 -12.08 2.59 -6.94
CA ARG A 22 -11.68 2.03 -8.22
C ARG A 22 -10.17 2.08 -8.43
N GLU A 23 -9.55 3.23 -8.17
CA GLU A 23 -8.10 3.41 -8.27
C GLU A 23 -7.33 2.52 -7.29
N SER A 24 -7.84 2.42 -6.06
CA SER A 24 -7.26 1.55 -5.03
C SER A 24 -7.29 0.08 -5.44
N TRP A 25 -8.36 -0.37 -6.09
CA TRP A 25 -8.47 -1.72 -6.64
C TRP A 25 -7.54 -1.94 -7.83
N ILE A 26 -7.37 -0.96 -8.72
CA ILE A 26 -6.42 -1.06 -9.84
C ILE A 26 -5.00 -1.28 -9.32
N LYS A 27 -4.56 -0.46 -8.34
CA LYS A 27 -3.25 -0.59 -7.69
C LYS A 27 -3.07 -1.93 -6.97
N ALA A 28 -4.13 -2.45 -6.35
CA ALA A 28 -4.11 -3.78 -5.75
C ALA A 28 -3.97 -4.89 -6.81
N MET A 29 -4.60 -4.73 -7.98
CA MET A 29 -4.48 -5.68 -9.08
C MET A 29 -3.08 -5.65 -9.72
N GLU A 30 -2.48 -4.47 -9.87
CA GLU A 30 -1.09 -4.32 -10.32
C GLU A 30 -0.12 -5.06 -9.38
N ALA A 31 -0.29 -4.89 -8.06
CA ALA A 31 0.52 -5.61 -7.09
C ALA A 31 0.35 -7.13 -7.17
N ARG A 32 -0.85 -7.63 -7.54
CA ARG A 32 -1.09 -9.06 -7.77
C ARG A 32 -0.33 -9.59 -8.98
N LEU A 33 -0.31 -8.85 -10.09
CA LEU A 33 0.44 -9.23 -11.29
C LEU A 33 1.95 -9.37 -10.99
N VAL A 34 2.52 -8.40 -10.28
CA VAL A 34 3.95 -8.47 -9.92
C VAL A 34 4.24 -9.60 -8.94
N ARG A 35 3.33 -9.90 -8.02
CA ARG A 35 3.45 -11.08 -7.14
C ARG A 35 3.49 -12.37 -7.97
N GLU A 36 2.61 -12.53 -8.96
CA GLU A 36 2.57 -13.72 -9.80
C GLU A 36 3.85 -13.88 -10.62
N GLU A 37 4.38 -12.79 -11.16
CA GLU A 37 5.64 -12.80 -11.89
C GLU A 37 6.83 -13.15 -10.99
N LEU A 38 6.87 -12.58 -9.78
CA LEU A 38 7.87 -12.93 -8.77
C LEU A 38 7.82 -14.43 -8.41
N GLN A 39 6.61 -15.01 -8.32
CA GLN A 39 6.43 -16.46 -8.08
C GLN A 39 6.89 -17.32 -9.27
N LYS A 40 6.84 -16.82 -10.50
CA LYS A 40 7.43 -17.52 -11.66
C LYS A 40 8.95 -17.45 -11.60
N CYS A 41 9.52 -16.29 -11.28
CA CYS A 41 10.96 -16.10 -11.13
C CYS A 41 11.54 -17.06 -10.09
N TYR A 42 10.93 -17.15 -8.90
CA TYR A 42 11.34 -18.11 -7.87
C TYR A 42 11.29 -19.57 -8.33
N ARG A 43 10.29 -19.94 -9.14
CA ARG A 43 10.16 -21.30 -9.67
C ARG A 43 11.17 -21.60 -10.79
N GLY A 44 11.56 -20.60 -11.57
CA GLY A 44 12.47 -20.78 -12.71
C GLY A 44 13.95 -20.84 -12.33
N GLU A 45 14.37 -20.07 -11.33
CA GLU A 45 15.81 -19.84 -11.11
C GLU A 45 16.45 -20.72 -10.03
N GLY A 46 15.66 -21.52 -9.32
CA GLY A 46 16.15 -22.47 -8.33
C GLY A 46 16.96 -21.78 -7.24
N VAL A 47 18.28 -22.00 -7.21
CA VAL A 47 19.19 -21.42 -6.20
C VAL A 47 19.60 -19.96 -6.49
N ASN A 48 19.41 -19.45 -7.72
CA ASN A 48 19.88 -18.12 -8.12
C ASN A 48 18.85 -16.98 -7.93
N HIS A 49 17.67 -17.29 -7.36
CA HIS A 49 16.59 -16.31 -7.19
C HIS A 49 16.96 -15.09 -6.35
N LEU A 50 17.99 -15.19 -5.49
CA LEU A 50 18.48 -14.11 -4.63
C LEU A 50 19.10 -12.95 -5.42
N GLN A 51 19.74 -13.22 -6.56
CA GLN A 51 20.36 -12.17 -7.38
C GLN A 51 19.41 -11.67 -8.45
N ASN A 52 18.77 -12.59 -9.17
CA ASN A 52 17.99 -12.25 -10.35
C ASN A 52 16.55 -11.79 -10.01
N CYS A 53 15.90 -12.33 -8.98
CA CYS A 53 14.54 -11.90 -8.59
C CYS A 53 14.52 -10.72 -7.61
N LYS A 54 15.68 -10.17 -7.22
CA LYS A 54 15.81 -9.11 -6.21
C LYS A 54 15.03 -7.85 -6.60
N ASP A 55 15.19 -7.40 -7.84
CA ASP A 55 14.54 -6.16 -8.32
C ASP A 55 13.01 -6.29 -8.32
N LEU A 56 12.48 -7.47 -8.67
CA LEU A 56 11.05 -7.75 -8.62
C LEU A 56 10.53 -7.76 -7.18
N ALA A 57 11.31 -8.33 -6.25
CA ALA A 57 10.96 -8.35 -4.84
C ALA A 57 10.95 -6.94 -4.22
N GLU A 58 11.92 -6.10 -4.56
CA GLU A 58 11.99 -4.70 -4.10
C GLU A 58 10.83 -3.87 -4.65
N LYS A 59 10.51 -3.99 -5.95
CA LYS A 59 9.34 -3.34 -6.55
C LYS A 59 8.06 -3.77 -5.87
N TYR A 60 7.89 -5.09 -5.65
CA TYR A 60 6.73 -5.63 -4.97
C TYR A 60 6.59 -5.12 -3.53
N ALA A 61 7.69 -5.06 -2.77
CA ALA A 61 7.72 -4.53 -1.42
C ALA A 61 7.37 -3.02 -1.38
N GLY A 62 7.82 -2.25 -2.37
CA GLY A 62 7.44 -0.85 -2.55
C GLY A 62 5.93 -0.69 -2.75
N MET A 63 5.36 -1.45 -3.68
CA MET A 63 3.93 -1.39 -3.98
C MET A 63 3.05 -1.78 -2.79
N ILE A 64 3.38 -2.79 -1.99
CA ILE A 64 2.55 -3.16 -0.81
C ILE A 64 2.54 -2.03 0.22
N ARG A 65 3.66 -1.32 0.40
CA ARG A 65 3.79 -0.27 1.40
C ARG A 65 2.93 0.96 1.07
N GLU A 66 2.76 1.22 -0.22
CA GLU A 66 2.02 2.37 -0.77
C GLU A 66 0.55 2.02 -1.03
N ASN A 67 0.26 0.81 -1.50
CA ASN A 67 -1.08 0.37 -1.92
C ASN A 67 -1.85 -0.35 -0.81
N LYS A 68 -1.93 0.27 0.38
CA LYS A 68 -2.84 -0.20 1.43
C LYS A 68 -4.27 0.15 1.04
N VAL A 69 -5.05 -0.85 0.61
CA VAL A 69 -6.49 -0.69 0.36
C VAL A 69 -7.23 -0.50 1.68
N GLY A 70 -7.39 0.76 2.09
CA GLY A 70 -8.09 1.14 3.31
C GLY A 70 -9.44 1.77 2.98
N HIS A 71 -10.52 1.00 3.11
CA HIS A 71 -11.84 1.61 3.32
C HIS A 71 -11.95 1.97 4.81
N PRO A 72 -12.37 3.20 5.17
CA PRO A 72 -12.46 3.65 6.56
C PRO A 72 -13.45 2.85 7.45
N PHE A 73 -14.17 1.85 6.90
CA PHE A 73 -15.21 1.11 7.62
C PHE A 73 -14.78 -0.26 8.17
N SER A 74 -13.59 -0.78 7.87
CA SER A 74 -13.19 -2.12 8.34
C SER A 74 -11.74 -2.20 8.83
N GLN A 75 -11.40 -1.39 9.82
CA GLN A 75 -10.13 -1.52 10.56
C GLN A 75 -10.12 -2.72 11.53
N SER A 76 -11.16 -3.56 11.59
CA SER A 76 -11.28 -4.55 12.68
C SER A 76 -10.83 -5.98 12.37
N ILE A 77 -10.84 -6.48 11.12
CA ILE A 77 -10.80 -7.97 10.97
C ILE A 77 -9.62 -8.55 10.18
N ILE A 78 -8.91 -7.82 9.30
CA ILE A 78 -7.91 -8.50 8.42
C ILE A 78 -6.50 -7.86 8.37
N CYS A 79 -6.27 -6.68 8.94
CA CYS A 79 -4.89 -6.15 9.00
C CYS A 79 -4.52 -5.84 10.45
N GLY A 80 -3.87 -6.80 11.10
CA GLY A 80 -3.24 -6.58 12.39
C GLY A 80 -2.33 -5.36 12.32
N PHE A 81 -2.64 -4.37 13.14
CA PHE A 81 -1.68 -3.66 13.96
C PHE A 81 -0.26 -3.57 13.35
N SER A 82 -0.12 -2.75 12.31
CA SER A 82 1.21 -2.29 11.90
C SER A 82 1.20 -0.77 11.95
N SER A 83 1.34 -0.33 13.19
CA SER A 83 1.67 1.01 13.65
C SER A 83 2.67 1.66 12.69
N LYS A 84 2.25 2.74 12.02
CA LYS A 84 3.13 3.68 11.31
C LYS A 84 3.31 4.93 12.19
N GLU A 85 3.70 4.74 13.44
CA GLU A 85 4.32 5.80 14.25
C GLU A 85 5.74 5.30 14.55
N GLY A 86 6.79 5.96 14.05
CA GLY A 86 8.17 5.60 14.38
C GLY A 86 9.17 5.50 13.23
N ARG A 87 9.12 6.36 12.22
CA ARG A 87 10.23 6.52 11.27
C ARG A 87 10.60 7.98 10.95
N GLU A 88 10.49 8.86 11.94
CA GLU A 88 11.11 10.20 11.86
C GLU A 88 12.20 10.42 12.93
N GLU A 89 12.26 9.61 14.00
CA GLU A 89 13.23 9.81 15.09
C GLU A 89 14.69 9.38 14.79
N LYS A 90 14.97 8.75 13.63
CA LYS A 90 16.34 8.31 13.28
C LYS A 90 17.19 9.36 12.58
N ALA A 91 16.65 10.53 12.23
CA ALA A 91 17.42 11.57 11.55
C ALA A 91 18.10 12.57 12.50
N GLU A 92 17.63 12.74 13.75
CA GLU A 92 18.12 13.81 14.64
C GLU A 92 19.22 13.37 15.63
N VAL A 93 19.44 12.07 15.84
CA VAL A 93 20.43 11.56 16.83
C VAL A 93 21.84 11.38 16.23
N ARG A 94 22.10 11.83 15.00
CA ARG A 94 23.44 11.80 14.37
C ARG A 94 24.12 13.19 14.30
N GLU A 95 23.68 14.15 15.10
CA GLU A 95 24.31 15.49 15.20
C GLU A 95 24.68 15.86 16.65
N ARG A 96 24.75 14.88 17.57
CA ARG A 96 25.16 15.08 18.97
C ARG A 96 26.21 14.08 19.49
N GLU A 97 27.02 13.53 18.59
CA GLU A 97 28.30 12.89 18.94
C GLU A 97 29.37 13.37 17.97
N GLY A 98 29.73 14.63 18.14
CA GLY A 98 30.85 15.36 17.53
C GLY A 98 31.15 16.58 18.37
#